data_AF-A0A1H6VLE9-F1
#
_entry.id   AF-A0A1H6VLE9-F1
#
_cell.length_a   1.000
_cell.length_b   1.000
_cell.length_c   1.000
_cell.angle_alpha   90.00
_cell.angle_beta   90.00
_cell.angle_gamma   90.00
#
_symmetry.space_group_name_H-M   'P 1'
#
loop_
_entity.id
_entity.type
_entity.pdbx_description
1 polymer ?
#
loop_
_entity_poly.entity_id
_entity_poly.type
_entity_poly.pdbx_seq_one_letter_code
_entity_poly.pdbx_strand_id
1 'polypeptide(L)'
;MIQFDEKFFEGEVRKDFYIEPMMKRVWAAQMEVLAVIDEICKKHEIKYFADWGTLLGTVREGGFVPWDDDMDIAMLRPDYTRFIQLLSTELPEGFVYINIHNEEMEDSFNTRVVNSNSIRTDEQFLQRYHGCPYAVGIDIFPVDYVPRDKNDEKVQIDLINIVCSTAQMLGKEDVDQNDLSANLRKIEELTGYHFHAKKSLLYQLNILGEGLCAMYGPEDADYVTSMLDLAKDWDYYCPKEAYEEAVLMPFEGVFEMPVPKGYDKLLEIKYGDWKTPVQGVNGHGGAVFFYDQEESLRLALKERGMSGERFGIDVDHMRPEYEEFLRAKEAAAAEAAEQAAEEQA
;
A
#
# COMPACT_ATOMS: atom_id res chain seq x y z
N MET A 1 -15.36 -15.15 -9.58
CA MET A 1 -14.10 -15.81 -9.91
C MET A 1 -13.78 -15.51 -11.35
N ILE A 2 -12.75 -14.70 -11.52
CA ILE A 2 -12.16 -14.34 -12.80
C ILE A 2 -11.65 -15.62 -13.47
N GLN A 3 -11.84 -15.72 -14.77
CA GLN A 3 -11.37 -16.86 -15.57
C GLN A 3 -10.06 -16.49 -16.24
N PHE A 4 -9.02 -17.26 -15.98
CA PHE A 4 -7.70 -17.12 -16.60
C PHE A 4 -7.47 -18.28 -17.58
N ASP A 5 -6.71 -18.02 -18.65
CA ASP A 5 -6.17 -19.10 -19.49
C ASP A 5 -5.20 -19.95 -18.66
N GLU A 6 -5.17 -21.28 -18.83
CA GLU A 6 -4.28 -22.15 -18.07
C GLU A 6 -2.80 -21.75 -18.22
N LYS A 7 -2.42 -21.20 -19.39
CA LYS A 7 -1.05 -20.71 -19.66
C LYS A 7 -0.68 -19.49 -18.82
N PHE A 8 -1.65 -18.75 -18.29
CA PHE A 8 -1.37 -17.63 -17.40
C PHE A 8 -0.59 -18.09 -16.15
N PHE A 9 -0.79 -19.32 -15.70
CA PHE A 9 -0.13 -19.85 -14.50
C PHE A 9 1.23 -20.51 -14.78
N GLU A 10 1.69 -20.49 -16.03
CA GLU A 10 3.02 -20.96 -16.40
C GLU A 10 4.06 -19.87 -16.17
N GLY A 11 5.29 -20.27 -15.84
CA GLY A 11 6.40 -19.33 -15.71
C GLY A 11 6.76 -18.75 -17.07
N GLU A 12 7.01 -17.44 -17.13
CA GLU A 12 7.29 -16.74 -18.37
C GLU A 12 8.36 -15.66 -18.18
N VAL A 13 9.04 -15.28 -19.28
CA VAL A 13 9.99 -14.16 -19.26
C VAL A 13 9.34 -12.95 -19.90
N ARG A 14 9.19 -11.86 -19.14
CA ARG A 14 8.76 -10.54 -19.64
C ARG A 14 9.89 -9.54 -19.37
N LYS A 15 10.30 -8.77 -20.38
CA LYS A 15 11.32 -7.70 -20.23
C LYS A 15 12.61 -8.18 -19.54
N ASP A 16 13.12 -9.33 -19.96
CA ASP A 16 14.31 -9.98 -19.40
C ASP A 16 14.22 -10.33 -17.90
N PHE A 17 12.99 -10.40 -17.36
CA PHE A 17 12.68 -10.84 -16.01
C PHE A 17 11.85 -12.13 -16.04
N TYR A 18 12.27 -13.16 -15.30
CA TYR A 18 11.53 -14.42 -15.20
C TYR A 18 10.49 -14.34 -14.08
N ILE A 19 9.23 -14.49 -14.45
CA ILE A 19 8.09 -14.48 -13.54
C ILE A 19 7.76 -15.92 -13.17
N GLU A 20 7.78 -16.19 -11.87
CA GLU A 20 7.51 -17.52 -11.35
C GLU A 20 6.02 -17.87 -11.43
N PRO A 21 5.67 -19.16 -11.62
CA PRO A 21 4.28 -19.63 -11.56
C PRO A 21 3.55 -19.17 -10.29
N MET A 22 4.23 -19.13 -9.14
CA MET A 22 3.62 -18.68 -7.89
C MET A 22 3.31 -17.18 -7.91
N MET A 23 4.16 -16.34 -8.50
CA MET A 23 3.87 -14.91 -8.69
C MET A 23 2.61 -14.70 -9.53
N LYS A 24 2.44 -15.47 -10.61
CA LYS A 24 1.21 -15.44 -11.41
C LYS A 24 -0.02 -15.80 -10.57
N ARG A 25 0.09 -16.74 -9.63
CA ARG A 25 -1.01 -17.09 -8.70
C ARG A 25 -1.29 -15.97 -7.70
N VAL A 26 -0.27 -15.26 -7.21
CA VAL A 26 -0.43 -14.07 -6.37
C VAL A 26 -1.19 -12.98 -7.12
N TRP A 27 -0.76 -12.65 -8.33
CA TRP A 27 -1.44 -11.70 -9.22
C TRP A 27 -2.91 -12.08 -9.45
N ALA A 28 -3.19 -13.34 -9.79
CA ALA A 28 -4.56 -13.80 -9.97
C ALA A 28 -5.40 -13.68 -8.69
N ALA A 29 -4.82 -13.97 -7.53
CA ALA A 29 -5.49 -13.83 -6.23
C ALA A 29 -5.76 -12.36 -5.88
N GLN A 30 -4.83 -11.44 -6.17
CA GLN A 30 -5.04 -10.00 -6.01
C GLN A 30 -6.16 -9.50 -6.92
N MET A 31 -6.24 -9.99 -8.16
CA MET A 31 -7.34 -9.63 -9.07
C MET A 31 -8.71 -10.11 -8.55
N GLU A 32 -8.79 -11.22 -7.82
CA GLU A 32 -10.03 -11.62 -7.11
C GLU A 32 -10.37 -10.66 -5.96
N VAL A 33 -9.37 -10.14 -5.25
CA VAL A 33 -9.57 -9.09 -4.23
C VAL A 33 -10.05 -7.80 -4.89
N LEU A 34 -9.43 -7.40 -6.01
CA LEU A 34 -9.82 -6.23 -6.77
C LEU A 34 -11.26 -6.34 -7.28
N ALA A 35 -11.66 -7.51 -7.77
CA ALA A 35 -13.03 -7.74 -8.22
C ALA A 35 -14.06 -7.50 -7.10
N VAL A 36 -13.75 -7.89 -5.86
CA VAL A 36 -14.61 -7.60 -4.70
C VAL A 36 -14.65 -6.10 -4.41
N ILE A 37 -13.50 -5.42 -4.42
CA ILE A 37 -13.43 -3.97 -4.22
C ILE A 37 -14.23 -3.23 -5.31
N ASP A 38 -14.07 -3.63 -6.57
CA ASP A 38 -14.76 -3.08 -7.74
C ASP A 38 -16.27 -3.28 -7.65
N GLU A 39 -16.74 -4.46 -7.24
CA GLU A 39 -18.17 -4.71 -7.00
C GLU A 39 -18.74 -3.78 -5.93
N ILE A 40 -18.03 -3.57 -4.81
CA ILE A 40 -18.42 -2.63 -3.76
C ILE A 40 -18.43 -1.19 -4.30
N CYS A 41 -17.40 -0.79 -5.04
CA CYS A 41 -17.29 0.55 -5.60
C CYS A 41 -18.41 0.85 -6.61
N LYS A 42 -18.70 -0.09 -7.52
CA LYS A 42 -19.80 0.02 -8.49
C LYS A 42 -21.16 0.09 -7.81
N LYS A 43 -21.38 -0.71 -6.77
CA LYS A 43 -22.64 -0.71 -6.00
C LYS A 43 -22.91 0.64 -5.31
N HIS A 44 -21.86 1.32 -4.86
CA HIS A 44 -21.95 2.55 -4.04
C HIS A 44 -21.53 3.82 -4.78
N GLU A 45 -21.30 3.75 -6.09
CA GLU A 45 -20.88 4.89 -6.92
C GLU A 45 -19.63 5.58 -6.36
N ILE A 46 -18.61 4.78 -6.06
CA ILE A 46 -17.30 5.22 -5.57
C ILE A 46 -16.30 5.08 -6.72
N LYS A 47 -15.55 6.14 -7.00
CA LYS A 47 -14.47 6.08 -7.99
C LYS A 47 -13.18 5.66 -7.30
N TYR A 48 -12.50 4.68 -7.91
CA TYR A 48 -11.13 4.33 -7.61
C TYR A 48 -10.32 4.31 -8.90
N PHE A 49 -9.01 4.35 -8.77
CA PHE A 49 -8.08 4.39 -9.88
C PHE A 49 -6.87 3.52 -9.59
N ALA A 50 -6.27 2.91 -10.61
CA ALA A 50 -4.92 2.36 -10.48
C ALA A 50 -3.96 3.44 -10.00
N ASP A 51 -3.06 3.08 -9.06
CA ASP A 51 -1.99 3.95 -8.60
C ASP A 51 -0.63 3.23 -8.68
N TRP A 52 0.46 3.97 -8.51
CA TRP A 52 1.81 3.43 -8.35
C TRP A 52 2.19 2.36 -9.40
N GLY A 53 2.69 1.21 -8.97
CA GLY A 53 3.14 0.12 -9.84
C GLY A 53 2.00 -0.44 -10.69
N THR A 54 0.80 -0.48 -10.13
CA THR A 54 -0.42 -0.90 -10.84
C THR A 54 -0.79 0.07 -11.96
N LEU A 55 -0.71 1.39 -11.74
CA LEU A 55 -0.92 2.39 -12.79
C LEU A 55 0.11 2.26 -13.90
N LEU A 56 1.38 2.15 -13.53
CA LEU A 56 2.48 1.99 -14.47
C LEU A 56 2.32 0.73 -15.32
N GLY A 57 2.05 -0.40 -14.67
CA GLY A 57 1.82 -1.69 -15.32
C GLY A 57 0.61 -1.64 -16.26
N THR A 58 -0.51 -1.08 -15.79
CA THR A 58 -1.73 -0.97 -16.61
C THR A 58 -1.46 -0.21 -17.91
N VAL A 59 -0.80 0.95 -17.82
CA VAL A 59 -0.59 1.82 -18.99
C VAL A 59 0.54 1.31 -19.90
N ARG A 60 1.63 0.79 -19.33
CA ARG A 60 2.84 0.41 -20.11
C ARG A 60 2.84 -1.04 -20.57
N GLU A 61 2.40 -1.95 -19.72
CA GLU A 61 2.47 -3.40 -19.94
C GLU A 61 1.10 -4.02 -20.27
N GLY A 62 -0.01 -3.32 -19.98
CA GLY A 62 -1.37 -3.86 -20.09
C GLY A 62 -1.69 -4.87 -18.99
N GLY A 63 -1.03 -4.77 -17.83
CA GLY A 63 -1.08 -5.75 -16.77
C GLY A 63 -0.10 -5.42 -15.65
N PHE A 64 0.46 -6.42 -14.97
CA PHE A 64 1.45 -6.20 -13.92
C PHE A 64 2.81 -5.78 -14.49
N VAL A 65 3.55 -4.99 -13.71
CA VAL A 65 4.99 -4.83 -13.93
C VAL A 65 5.66 -6.18 -13.59
N PRO A 66 6.58 -6.73 -14.43
CA PRO A 66 7.06 -8.10 -14.27
C PRO A 66 7.70 -8.45 -12.92
N TRP A 67 8.29 -7.46 -12.26
CA TRP A 67 9.00 -7.58 -10.98
C TRP A 67 8.25 -6.93 -9.82
N ASP A 68 6.92 -6.84 -9.92
CA ASP A 68 6.04 -6.20 -8.93
C ASP A 68 5.08 -7.24 -8.38
N ASP A 69 4.92 -7.27 -7.06
CA ASP A 69 4.20 -8.32 -6.34
C ASP A 69 2.97 -7.82 -5.57
N ASP A 70 2.73 -6.51 -5.56
CA ASP A 70 1.58 -5.87 -4.95
C ASP A 70 0.64 -5.19 -5.97
N MET A 71 -0.48 -4.68 -5.46
CA MET A 71 -1.41 -3.88 -6.22
C MET A 71 -1.82 -2.65 -5.41
N ASP A 72 -1.78 -1.51 -6.08
CA ASP A 72 -2.08 -0.22 -5.51
C ASP A 72 -3.23 0.43 -6.27
N ILE A 73 -4.22 0.90 -5.53
CA ILE A 73 -5.27 1.77 -6.05
C ILE A 73 -5.35 3.03 -5.21
N ALA A 74 -5.93 4.08 -5.81
CA ALA A 74 -6.14 5.36 -5.17
C ALA A 74 -7.61 5.78 -5.25
N MET A 75 -8.04 6.53 -4.24
CA MET A 75 -9.35 7.17 -4.19
C MET A 75 -9.19 8.62 -3.74
N LEU A 76 -9.91 9.56 -4.37
CA LEU A 76 -10.00 10.92 -3.85
C LEU A 76 -10.60 10.88 -2.43
N ARG A 77 -10.13 11.73 -1.52
CA ARG A 77 -10.47 11.68 -0.09
C ARG A 77 -11.96 11.46 0.23
N PRO A 78 -12.93 12.16 -0.40
CA PRO A 78 -14.36 11.90 -0.17
C PRO A 78 -14.78 10.47 -0.45
N ASP A 79 -14.30 9.88 -1.55
CA ASP A 79 -14.61 8.51 -1.95
C ASP A 79 -13.86 7.51 -1.07
N TYR A 80 -12.60 7.78 -0.72
CA TYR A 80 -11.83 6.99 0.25
C TYR A 80 -12.56 6.89 1.61
N THR A 81 -12.99 8.02 2.17
CA THR A 81 -13.72 8.08 3.44
C THR A 81 -15.05 7.32 3.36
N ARG A 82 -15.80 7.47 2.26
CA ARG A 82 -17.05 6.70 2.05
C ARG A 82 -16.76 5.20 1.96
N PHE A 83 -15.71 4.81 1.26
CA PHE A 83 -15.35 3.41 1.05
C PHE A 83 -15.01 2.70 2.37
N ILE A 84 -14.15 3.28 3.20
CA ILE A 84 -13.76 2.67 4.49
C ILE A 84 -14.97 2.42 5.39
N GLN A 85 -15.93 3.35 5.43
CA GLN A 85 -17.13 3.21 6.24
C GLN A 85 -17.99 2.00 5.84
N LEU A 86 -17.89 1.56 4.58
CA LEU A 86 -18.64 0.43 4.03
C LEU A 86 -17.98 -0.91 4.32
N LEU A 87 -16.65 -0.96 4.47
CA LEU A 87 -15.88 -2.21 4.55
C LEU A 87 -16.38 -3.16 5.63
N SER A 88 -16.72 -2.63 6.81
CA SER A 88 -17.24 -3.44 7.93
C SER A 88 -18.56 -4.18 7.65
N THR A 89 -19.30 -3.78 6.61
CA THR A 89 -20.62 -4.33 6.27
C THR A 89 -20.70 -4.96 4.89
N GLU A 90 -19.87 -4.51 3.96
CA GLU A 90 -19.90 -4.93 2.55
C GLU A 90 -18.86 -5.99 2.22
N LEU A 91 -17.80 -6.15 3.04
CA LEU A 91 -16.80 -7.18 2.78
C LEU A 91 -17.39 -8.59 2.94
N PRO A 92 -17.14 -9.49 1.97
CA PRO A 92 -17.54 -10.89 2.08
C PRO A 92 -16.86 -11.60 3.25
N GLU A 93 -17.49 -12.68 3.73
CA GLU A 93 -16.90 -13.54 4.75
C GLU A 93 -15.49 -14.02 4.33
N GLY A 94 -14.54 -13.91 5.26
CA GLY A 94 -13.14 -14.28 5.08
C GLY A 94 -12.22 -13.12 4.72
N PHE A 95 -12.75 -12.02 4.18
CA PHE A 95 -11.97 -10.80 3.93
C PHE A 95 -11.73 -10.04 5.22
N VAL A 96 -10.60 -9.36 5.27
CA VAL A 96 -10.26 -8.39 6.32
C VAL A 96 -9.80 -7.10 5.68
N TYR A 97 -9.88 -6.00 6.42
CA TYR A 97 -9.23 -4.76 6.05
C TYR A 97 -8.37 -4.29 7.21
N ILE A 98 -7.32 -3.54 6.93
CA ILE A 98 -6.33 -3.07 7.90
C ILE A 98 -6.14 -1.57 7.66
N ASN A 99 -6.34 -0.78 8.70
CA ASN A 99 -6.00 0.64 8.75
C ASN A 99 -5.93 1.13 10.21
N ILE A 100 -5.53 2.39 10.38
CA ILE A 100 -5.44 3.05 11.69
C ILE A 100 -6.77 3.13 12.47
N HIS A 101 -7.92 2.88 11.84
CA HIS A 101 -9.23 2.94 12.49
C HIS A 101 -9.65 1.60 13.11
N ASN A 102 -9.05 0.49 12.70
CA ASN A 102 -9.38 -0.83 13.20
C ASN A 102 -8.21 -1.60 13.84
N GLU A 103 -6.97 -1.18 13.59
CA GLU A 103 -5.77 -1.77 14.19
C GLU A 103 -4.95 -0.68 14.93
N GLU A 104 -4.88 -0.75 16.26
CA GLU A 104 -4.26 0.30 17.09
C GLU A 104 -2.75 0.50 16.85
N MET A 105 -2.08 -0.53 16.33
CA MET A 105 -0.64 -0.55 16.05
C MET A 105 -0.31 -0.19 14.61
N GLU A 106 -1.32 -0.03 13.75
CA GLU A 106 -1.11 0.41 12.37
C GLU A 106 -0.66 1.89 12.37
N ASP A 107 0.31 2.20 11.52
CA ASP A 107 0.87 3.54 11.37
C ASP A 107 0.81 4.07 9.93
N SER A 108 0.31 3.27 8.99
CA SER A 108 0.06 3.72 7.63
C SER A 108 -1.33 4.35 7.46
N PHE A 109 -1.40 5.46 6.74
CA PHE A 109 -2.66 6.19 6.51
C PHE A 109 -3.44 5.68 5.29
N ASN A 110 -2.94 4.64 4.62
CA ASN A 110 -3.68 3.90 3.59
C ASN A 110 -4.56 2.81 4.22
N THR A 111 -5.45 2.21 3.44
CA THR A 111 -6.22 1.04 3.86
C THR A 111 -5.83 -0.14 3.00
N ARG A 112 -5.52 -1.28 3.62
CA ARG A 112 -5.29 -2.53 2.90
C ARG A 112 -6.49 -3.45 3.03
N VAL A 113 -7.02 -3.96 1.93
CA VAL A 113 -8.07 -5.01 1.91
C VAL A 113 -7.42 -6.34 1.55
N VAL A 114 -7.60 -7.36 2.38
CA VAL A 114 -6.90 -8.65 2.28
C VAL A 114 -7.91 -9.81 2.21
N ASN A 115 -7.60 -10.82 1.42
CA ASN A 115 -8.43 -12.01 1.25
C ASN A 115 -8.46 -12.96 2.47
N SER A 116 -7.55 -12.79 3.41
CA SER A 116 -7.45 -13.55 4.67
C SER A 116 -6.52 -12.87 5.67
N ASN A 117 -6.59 -13.27 6.94
CA ASN A 117 -5.68 -12.81 8.00
C ASN A 117 -4.49 -13.77 8.24
N SER A 118 -4.37 -14.85 7.45
CA SER A 118 -3.38 -15.89 7.65
C SER A 118 -3.17 -16.71 6.38
N ILE A 119 -2.11 -17.52 6.36
CA ILE A 119 -1.85 -18.47 5.30
C ILE A 119 -2.86 -19.62 5.33
N ARG A 120 -3.41 -19.94 4.16
CA ARG A 120 -4.52 -20.88 3.99
C ARG A 120 -4.16 -21.96 2.97
N THR A 121 -4.33 -23.21 3.38
CA THR A 121 -4.01 -24.39 2.56
C THR A 121 -5.22 -25.30 2.34
N ASP A 122 -6.41 -24.87 2.75
CA ASP A 122 -7.65 -25.61 2.51
C ASP A 122 -8.12 -25.46 1.06
N GLU A 123 -8.76 -26.51 0.54
CA GLU A 123 -9.05 -26.62 -0.89
C GLU A 123 -10.02 -25.54 -1.39
N GLN A 124 -10.99 -25.12 -0.56
CA GLN A 124 -11.94 -24.08 -0.95
C GLN A 124 -11.25 -22.73 -1.13
N PHE A 125 -10.34 -22.37 -0.21
CA PHE A 125 -9.53 -21.16 -0.34
C PHE A 125 -8.63 -21.22 -1.58
N LEU A 126 -7.88 -22.31 -1.73
CA LEU A 126 -6.96 -22.47 -2.86
C LEU A 126 -7.69 -22.49 -4.20
N GLN A 127 -8.90 -23.07 -4.27
CA GLN A 127 -9.71 -23.01 -5.49
C GLN A 127 -10.15 -21.57 -5.81
N ARG A 128 -10.54 -20.78 -4.80
CA ARG A 128 -10.97 -19.39 -4.98
C ARG A 128 -9.83 -18.48 -5.45
N TYR A 129 -8.63 -18.70 -4.92
CA TYR A 129 -7.46 -17.86 -5.16
C TYR A 129 -6.43 -18.55 -6.05
N HIS A 130 -6.89 -19.36 -7.01
CA HIS A 130 -6.05 -19.90 -8.09
C HIS A 130 -4.78 -20.62 -7.60
N GLY A 131 -4.88 -21.34 -6.48
CA GLY A 131 -3.78 -22.08 -5.86
C GLY A 131 -2.82 -21.24 -5.02
N CYS A 132 -3.06 -19.94 -4.88
CA CYS A 132 -2.30 -19.05 -4.00
C CYS A 132 -2.65 -19.34 -2.53
N PRO A 133 -1.68 -19.71 -1.68
CA PRO A 133 -1.90 -19.98 -0.26
C PRO A 133 -1.77 -18.74 0.64
N TYR A 134 -1.31 -17.62 0.07
CA TYR A 134 -0.91 -16.42 0.80
C TYR A 134 -2.10 -15.53 1.16
N ALA A 135 -1.91 -14.72 2.19
CA ALA A 135 -2.77 -13.59 2.47
C ALA A 135 -2.37 -12.46 1.51
N VAL A 136 -3.16 -12.25 0.47
CA VAL A 136 -2.90 -11.21 -0.53
C VAL A 136 -3.88 -10.06 -0.34
N GLY A 137 -3.38 -8.85 -0.49
CA GLY A 137 -4.18 -7.64 -0.35
C GLY A 137 -3.89 -6.61 -1.42
N ILE A 138 -4.73 -5.58 -1.41
CA ILE A 138 -4.62 -4.39 -2.25
C ILE A 138 -4.52 -3.19 -1.34
N ASP A 139 -3.53 -2.35 -1.60
CA ASP A 139 -3.34 -1.08 -0.91
C ASP A 139 -4.19 0.01 -1.56
N ILE A 140 -4.92 0.75 -0.73
CA ILE A 140 -5.85 1.79 -1.14
C ILE A 140 -5.37 3.10 -0.54
N PHE A 141 -4.81 3.96 -1.39
CA PHE A 141 -4.25 5.24 -0.99
C PHE A 141 -5.29 6.37 -1.09
N PRO A 142 -5.39 7.22 -0.06
CA PRO A 142 -6.12 8.46 -0.20
C PRO A 142 -5.34 9.45 -1.08
N VAL A 143 -6.09 10.18 -1.91
CA VAL A 143 -5.60 11.34 -2.66
C VAL A 143 -6.27 12.58 -2.10
N ASP A 144 -5.44 13.46 -1.53
CA ASP A 144 -5.82 14.61 -0.72
C ASP A 144 -5.79 15.91 -1.51
N TYR A 145 -6.57 16.90 -1.07
CA TYR A 145 -6.67 18.20 -1.72
C TYR A 145 -5.67 19.19 -1.13
N VAL A 146 -4.95 19.88 -2.01
CA VAL A 146 -3.98 20.92 -1.63
C VAL A 146 -4.69 22.27 -1.55
N PRO A 147 -4.67 22.97 -0.41
CA PRO A 147 -5.31 24.29 -0.29
C PRO A 147 -4.70 25.31 -1.25
N ARG A 148 -5.54 26.18 -1.83
CA ARG A 148 -5.06 27.26 -2.73
C ARG A 148 -4.18 28.29 -2.04
N ASP A 149 -4.42 28.56 -0.76
CA ASP A 149 -3.59 29.50 -0.01
C ASP A 149 -2.29 28.80 0.42
N LYS A 150 -1.15 29.38 0.01
CA LYS A 150 0.18 28.80 0.27
C LYS A 150 0.60 28.87 1.74
N ASN A 151 0.03 29.79 2.53
CA ASN A 151 0.27 29.79 3.97
C ASN A 151 -0.50 28.65 4.63
N ASP A 152 -1.76 28.42 4.22
CA ASP A 152 -2.57 27.30 4.68
C ASP A 152 -1.90 25.95 4.36
N GLU A 153 -1.39 25.79 3.13
CA GLU A 153 -0.62 24.61 2.71
C GLU A 153 0.61 24.40 3.61
N LYS A 154 1.39 25.46 3.84
CA LYS A 154 2.56 25.40 4.71
C LYS A 154 2.19 25.01 6.14
N VAL A 155 1.12 25.60 6.69
CA VAL A 155 0.65 25.29 8.06
C VAL A 155 0.20 23.84 8.14
N GLN A 156 -0.55 23.35 7.15
CA GLN A 156 -0.97 21.95 7.08
C GLN A 156 0.24 21.00 7.06
N ILE A 157 1.23 21.26 6.21
CA ILE A 157 2.47 20.47 6.13
C ILE A 157 3.24 20.51 7.47
N ASP A 158 3.43 21.68 8.06
CA ASP A 158 4.12 21.84 9.35
C ASP A 158 3.41 21.03 10.47
N LEU A 159 2.07 21.01 10.46
CA LEU A 159 1.26 20.23 11.40
C LEU A 159 1.38 18.72 11.17
N ILE A 160 1.33 18.27 9.93
CA ILE A 160 1.54 16.86 9.58
C ILE A 160 2.92 16.42 10.04
N ASN A 161 3.95 17.21 9.74
CA ASN A 161 5.33 16.90 10.11
C ASN A 161 5.54 16.79 11.63
N ILE A 162 5.01 17.73 12.43
CA ILE A 162 5.14 17.61 13.90
C ILE A 162 4.37 16.41 14.45
N VAL A 163 3.17 16.11 13.92
CA VAL A 163 2.38 14.96 14.40
C VAL A 163 3.05 13.63 14.02
N CYS A 164 3.44 13.46 12.76
CA CYS A 164 4.08 12.24 12.27
C CYS A 164 5.46 12.00 12.92
N SER A 165 6.29 13.04 13.04
CA SER A 165 7.58 12.90 13.75
C SER A 165 7.39 12.55 15.23
N THR A 166 6.37 13.11 15.89
CA THR A 166 6.03 12.77 17.28
C THR A 166 5.53 11.32 17.40
N ALA A 167 4.76 10.83 16.43
CA ALA A 167 4.33 9.42 16.39
C ALA A 167 5.53 8.48 16.22
N GLN A 168 6.45 8.80 15.30
CA GLN A 168 7.68 8.02 15.06
C GLN A 168 8.59 7.97 16.29
N MET A 169 8.62 9.00 17.13
CA MET A 169 9.37 8.97 18.39
C MET A 169 8.92 7.81 19.29
N LEU A 170 7.63 7.44 19.29
CA LEU A 170 7.09 6.40 20.17
C LEU A 170 7.57 4.99 19.82
N GLY A 171 8.11 4.78 18.62
CA GLY A 171 8.70 3.52 18.19
C GLY A 171 10.17 3.35 18.59
N LYS A 172 10.82 4.37 19.15
CA LYS A 172 12.26 4.35 19.51
C LYS A 172 12.46 3.86 20.94
N GLU A 173 13.56 3.14 21.20
CA GLU A 173 13.90 2.65 22.55
C GLU A 173 14.24 3.80 23.52
N ASP A 174 14.89 4.86 23.03
CA ASP A 174 15.36 6.01 23.81
C ASP A 174 14.56 7.29 23.50
N VAL A 175 13.28 7.32 23.90
CA VAL A 175 12.42 8.50 23.71
C VAL A 175 12.73 9.59 24.73
N ASP A 176 13.17 10.78 24.28
CA ASP A 176 13.26 11.96 25.13
C ASP A 176 11.85 12.42 25.56
N GLN A 177 11.54 12.23 26.84
CA GLN A 177 10.25 12.54 27.42
C GLN A 177 9.95 14.05 27.48
N ASN A 178 10.99 14.90 27.54
CA ASN A 178 10.81 16.35 27.54
C ASN A 178 10.41 16.82 26.14
N ASP A 179 11.08 16.32 25.11
CA ASP A 179 10.77 16.64 23.72
C ASP A 179 9.38 16.13 23.34
N LEU A 180 9.06 14.88 23.69
CA LEU A 180 7.72 14.33 23.50
C LEU A 180 6.65 15.23 24.18
N SER A 181 6.86 15.59 25.45
CA SER A 181 5.92 16.43 26.20
C SER A 181 5.83 17.87 25.65
N ALA A 182 6.89 18.39 25.05
CA ALA A 182 6.89 19.70 24.40
C ALA A 182 6.12 19.65 23.06
N ASN A 183 6.35 18.62 22.26
CA ASN A 183 5.66 18.41 20.99
C ASN A 183 4.16 18.20 21.20
N LEU A 184 3.76 17.37 22.16
CA LEU A 184 2.34 17.16 22.48
C LEU A 184 1.65 18.47 22.83
N ARG A 185 2.24 19.29 23.73
CA ARG A 185 1.69 20.61 24.08
C ARG A 185 1.56 21.53 22.88
N LYS A 186 2.58 21.58 22.02
CA LYS A 186 2.56 22.37 20.80
C LYS A 186 1.46 21.90 19.83
N ILE A 187 1.26 20.59 19.70
CA ILE A 187 0.18 20.01 18.90
C ILE A 187 -1.18 20.43 19.49
N GLU A 188 -1.40 20.31 20.79
CA GLU A 188 -2.66 20.73 21.43
C GLU A 188 -2.92 22.24 21.25
N GLU A 189 -1.89 23.08 21.37
CA GLU A 189 -2.00 24.54 21.17
C GLU A 189 -2.35 24.91 19.72
N LEU A 190 -1.76 24.24 18.73
CA LEU A 190 -1.96 24.57 17.32
C LEU A 190 -3.23 23.97 16.73
N THR A 191 -3.65 22.79 17.21
CA THR A 191 -4.78 22.04 16.63
C THR A 191 -6.05 22.11 17.47
N GLY A 192 -5.93 22.46 18.76
CA GLY A 192 -7.02 22.33 19.73
C GLY A 192 -7.37 20.88 20.07
N TYR A 193 -6.60 19.90 19.59
CA TYR A 193 -6.74 18.50 19.97
C TYR A 193 -6.33 18.31 21.44
N HIS A 194 -6.98 17.38 22.14
CA HIS A 194 -6.66 17.07 23.54
C HIS A 194 -6.39 15.58 23.71
N PHE A 195 -5.17 15.23 24.12
CA PHE A 195 -4.78 13.83 24.25
C PHE A 195 -5.37 13.18 25.51
N HIS A 196 -5.99 12.01 25.32
CA HIS A 196 -6.55 11.22 26.40
C HIS A 196 -5.53 10.23 26.95
N ALA A 197 -5.14 10.40 28.21
CA ALA A 197 -4.17 9.56 28.91
C ALA A 197 -4.52 8.06 29.03
N LYS A 198 -5.77 7.66 28.74
CA LYS A 198 -6.24 6.27 28.81
C LYS A 198 -6.26 5.55 27.46
N LYS A 199 -5.94 6.24 26.37
CA LYS A 199 -5.91 5.68 25.02
C LYS A 199 -4.46 5.62 24.54
N SER A 200 -4.18 4.72 23.59
CA SER A 200 -2.89 4.68 22.90
C SER A 200 -2.55 6.07 22.36
N LEU A 201 -1.36 6.56 22.66
CA LEU A 201 -0.90 7.87 22.17
C LEU A 201 -0.60 7.78 20.67
N LEU A 202 0.02 6.68 20.23
CA LEU A 202 0.30 6.41 18.82
C LEU A 202 -0.99 6.46 17.99
N TYR A 203 -2.02 5.72 18.42
CA TYR A 203 -3.34 5.75 17.79
C TYR A 203 -3.90 7.17 17.69
N GLN A 204 -3.83 7.96 18.76
CA GLN A 204 -4.36 9.33 18.76
C GLN A 204 -3.59 10.26 17.81
N LEU A 205 -2.28 10.11 17.72
CA LEU A 205 -1.44 10.87 16.78
C LEU A 205 -1.74 10.45 15.33
N ASN A 206 -1.90 9.17 15.05
CA ASN A 206 -2.21 8.66 13.71
C ASN A 206 -3.58 9.15 13.22
N ILE A 207 -4.61 9.10 14.07
CA ILE A 207 -5.95 9.64 13.75
C ILE A 207 -5.89 11.16 13.50
N LEU A 208 -5.13 11.90 14.31
CA LEU A 208 -4.93 13.33 14.09
C LEU A 208 -4.19 13.60 12.78
N GLY A 209 -3.14 12.84 12.49
CA GLY A 209 -2.34 12.96 11.27
C GLY A 209 -3.15 12.72 10.01
N GLU A 210 -3.97 11.66 9.97
CA GLU A 210 -4.88 11.41 8.84
C GLU A 210 -5.91 12.54 8.70
N GLY A 211 -6.48 13.01 9.82
CA GLY A 211 -7.40 14.14 9.81
C GLY A 211 -6.79 15.43 9.26
N LEU A 212 -5.51 15.69 9.56
CA LEU A 212 -4.77 16.82 9.01
C LEU A 212 -4.51 16.66 7.50
N CYS A 213 -4.26 15.44 7.01
CA CYS A 213 -4.16 15.17 5.57
C CYS A 213 -5.51 15.45 4.86
N ALA A 214 -6.62 15.08 5.50
CA ALA A 214 -7.98 15.23 4.98
C ALA A 214 -8.63 16.61 5.21
N MET A 215 -7.87 17.62 5.62
CA MET A 215 -8.40 18.90 6.11
C MET A 215 -9.13 19.74 5.04
N TYR A 216 -8.75 19.60 3.77
CA TYR A 216 -9.30 20.39 2.66
C TYR A 216 -10.10 19.53 1.67
N GLY A 217 -11.06 20.15 1.01
CA GLY A 217 -11.96 19.51 0.06
C GLY A 217 -11.81 19.99 -1.40
N PRO A 218 -12.64 19.46 -2.31
CA PRO A 218 -12.60 19.77 -3.74
C PRO A 218 -12.85 21.25 -4.07
N GLU A 219 -13.57 21.96 -3.20
CA GLU A 219 -13.88 23.38 -3.37
C GLU A 219 -12.71 24.28 -2.96
N ASP A 220 -11.77 23.79 -2.15
CA ASP A 220 -10.67 24.56 -1.57
C ASP A 220 -9.39 24.51 -2.43
N ALA A 221 -9.36 23.62 -3.43
CA ALA A 221 -8.14 23.19 -4.09
C ALA A 221 -8.26 23.18 -5.63
N ASP A 222 -7.13 23.37 -6.29
CA ASP A 222 -6.95 23.13 -7.73
C ASP A 222 -6.03 21.92 -8.01
N TYR A 223 -5.28 21.48 -7.00
CA TYR A 223 -4.38 20.33 -7.07
C TYR A 223 -4.72 19.31 -5.99
N VAL A 224 -4.34 18.07 -6.26
CA VAL A 224 -4.36 16.95 -5.33
C VAL A 224 -2.98 16.33 -5.19
N THR A 225 -2.76 15.61 -4.09
CA THR A 225 -1.47 15.05 -3.71
C THR A 225 -1.63 13.84 -2.78
N SER A 226 -0.54 13.20 -2.41
CA SER A 226 -0.39 12.49 -1.13
C SER A 226 0.21 13.47 -0.13
N MET A 227 -0.57 13.89 0.88
CA MET A 227 -0.11 14.91 1.83
C MET A 227 1.10 14.46 2.66
N LEU A 228 1.23 13.15 2.88
CA LEU A 228 2.40 12.57 3.55
C LEU A 228 3.66 12.68 2.69
N ASP A 229 3.55 12.41 1.40
CA ASP A 229 4.65 12.54 0.46
C ASP A 229 5.08 13.99 0.30
N LEU A 230 4.09 14.89 0.18
CA LEU A 230 4.35 16.32 0.11
C LEU A 230 5.02 16.85 1.39
N ALA A 231 4.62 16.35 2.56
CA ALA A 231 5.24 16.72 3.83
C ALA A 231 6.69 16.24 3.98
N LYS A 232 7.08 15.21 3.22
CA LYS A 232 8.46 14.69 3.08
C LYS A 232 9.22 15.35 1.92
N ASP A 233 8.80 16.56 1.52
CA ASP A 233 9.41 17.35 0.45
C ASP A 233 9.38 16.71 -0.95
N TRP A 234 8.51 15.72 -1.18
CA TRP A 234 8.31 15.21 -2.53
C TRP A 234 7.32 16.08 -3.30
N ASP A 235 7.77 16.69 -4.39
CA ASP A 235 6.98 17.58 -5.27
C ASP A 235 5.88 16.83 -6.03
N TYR A 236 4.82 16.46 -5.30
CA TYR A 236 3.68 15.71 -5.82
C TYR A 236 2.43 16.61 -5.92
N TYR A 237 2.34 17.42 -6.97
CA TYR A 237 1.11 18.16 -7.29
C TYR A 237 0.50 17.68 -8.60
N CYS A 238 -0.70 17.12 -8.53
CA CYS A 238 -1.48 16.74 -9.70
C CYS A 238 -2.71 17.63 -9.83
N PRO A 239 -3.03 18.20 -11.01
CA PRO A 239 -4.31 18.89 -11.20
C PRO A 239 -5.47 17.97 -10.86
N LYS A 240 -6.44 18.42 -10.06
CA LYS A 240 -7.54 17.56 -9.60
C LYS A 240 -8.36 16.98 -10.74
N GLU A 241 -8.41 17.68 -11.89
CA GLU A 241 -9.08 17.26 -13.12
C GLU A 241 -8.47 15.97 -13.70
N ALA A 242 -7.24 15.62 -13.34
CA ALA A 242 -6.61 14.35 -13.73
C ALA A 242 -7.40 13.13 -13.23
N TYR A 243 -8.13 13.28 -12.13
CA TYR A 243 -8.98 12.26 -11.49
C TYR A 243 -10.48 12.46 -11.77
N GLU A 244 -10.89 13.43 -12.59
CA GLU A 244 -12.31 13.71 -12.83
C GLU A 244 -13.02 12.55 -13.54
N GLU A 245 -12.32 11.93 -14.48
CA GLU A 245 -12.79 10.82 -15.30
C GLU A 245 -11.84 9.63 -15.20
N ALA A 246 -12.41 8.42 -15.26
CA ALA A 246 -11.66 7.19 -15.40
C ALA A 246 -11.66 6.73 -16.87
N VAL A 247 -10.51 6.30 -17.35
CA VAL A 247 -10.35 5.55 -18.60
C VAL A 247 -10.22 4.09 -18.22
N LEU A 248 -11.11 3.24 -18.74
CA LEU A 248 -11.01 1.80 -18.54
C LEU A 248 -9.96 1.23 -19.50
N MET A 249 -8.96 0.55 -18.94
CA MET A 249 -7.88 -0.07 -19.72
C MET A 249 -7.79 -1.57 -19.45
N PRO A 250 -7.50 -2.41 -20.45
CA PRO A 250 -7.32 -3.84 -20.22
C PRO A 250 -6.18 -4.12 -19.24
N PHE A 251 -6.38 -5.09 -18.35
CA PHE A 251 -5.41 -5.53 -17.36
C PHE A 251 -5.34 -7.05 -17.34
N GLU A 252 -4.18 -7.59 -17.75
CA GLU A 252 -3.90 -9.03 -17.98
C GLU A 252 -4.95 -9.73 -18.89
N GLY A 253 -5.70 -8.95 -19.68
CA GLY A 253 -6.72 -9.46 -20.59
C GLY A 253 -8.00 -9.99 -19.94
N VAL A 254 -8.15 -9.89 -18.62
CA VAL A 254 -9.28 -10.46 -17.87
C VAL A 254 -10.03 -9.43 -17.01
N PHE A 255 -9.51 -8.20 -16.89
CA PHE A 255 -10.12 -7.12 -16.14
C PHE A 255 -9.99 -5.78 -16.88
N GLU A 256 -10.91 -4.84 -16.62
CA GLU A 256 -10.84 -3.46 -17.11
C GLU A 256 -10.52 -2.52 -15.95
N MET A 257 -9.25 -2.12 -15.85
CA MET A 257 -8.74 -1.29 -14.77
C MET A 257 -9.12 0.19 -14.98
N PRO A 258 -9.76 0.85 -13.99
CA PRO A 258 -9.95 2.30 -14.01
C PRO A 258 -8.62 3.03 -13.86
N VAL A 259 -8.26 3.86 -14.83
CA VAL A 259 -7.04 4.68 -14.85
C VAL A 259 -7.44 6.16 -14.84
N PRO A 260 -6.77 7.05 -14.09
CA PRO A 260 -7.08 8.48 -14.12
C PRO A 260 -6.88 9.03 -15.54
N LYS A 261 -7.79 9.85 -16.06
CA LYS A 261 -7.62 10.46 -17.39
C LYS A 261 -6.30 11.21 -17.55
N GLY A 262 -5.79 11.79 -16.46
CA GLY A 262 -4.48 12.46 -16.42
C GLY A 262 -3.27 11.55 -16.15
N TYR A 263 -3.37 10.23 -16.38
CA TYR A 263 -2.32 9.25 -16.03
C TYR A 263 -0.92 9.62 -16.54
N ASP A 264 -0.79 10.21 -17.73
CA ASP A 264 0.51 10.61 -18.30
C ASP A 264 1.26 11.56 -17.35
N LYS A 265 0.53 12.49 -16.72
CA LYS A 265 1.11 13.47 -15.78
C LYS A 265 1.43 12.82 -14.44
N LEU A 266 0.56 11.94 -13.94
CA LEU A 266 0.80 11.19 -12.71
C LEU A 266 2.04 10.30 -12.82
N LEU A 267 2.19 9.60 -13.94
CA LEU A 267 3.36 8.76 -14.20
C LEU A 267 4.64 9.58 -14.37
N GLU A 268 4.58 10.75 -14.98
CA GLU A 268 5.72 11.69 -15.05
C GLU A 268 6.14 12.17 -13.65
N ILE A 269 5.19 12.55 -12.80
CA ILE A 269 5.46 12.98 -11.41
C ILE A 269 6.10 11.83 -10.61
N LYS A 270 5.55 10.62 -10.72
CA LYS A 270 5.97 9.47 -9.90
C LYS A 270 7.29 8.84 -10.35
N TYR A 271 7.53 8.78 -11.67
CA TYR A 271 8.61 7.96 -12.25
C TYR A 271 9.51 8.70 -13.25
N GLY A 272 9.19 9.95 -13.63
CA GLY A 272 9.93 10.67 -14.67
C GLY A 272 9.79 10.01 -16.04
N ASP A 273 10.87 9.42 -16.58
CA ASP A 273 10.85 8.68 -17.86
C ASP A 273 10.22 7.28 -17.70
N TRP A 274 8.93 7.25 -17.36
CA TRP A 274 8.20 6.03 -17.05
C TRP A 274 8.03 5.07 -18.24
N LYS A 275 8.19 5.57 -19.47
CA LYS A 275 8.04 4.78 -20.71
C LYS A 275 9.21 3.83 -20.93
N THR A 276 10.37 4.14 -20.39
CA THR A 276 11.54 3.26 -20.42
C THR A 276 11.46 2.31 -19.22
N PRO A 277 11.31 0.99 -19.43
CA PRO A 277 11.32 0.04 -18.32
C PRO A 277 12.69 0.03 -17.65
N VAL A 278 12.71 0.24 -16.34
CA VAL A 278 13.88 0.07 -15.48
C VAL A 278 13.55 -1.06 -14.52
N GLN A 279 14.32 -2.15 -14.59
CA GLN A 279 14.28 -3.18 -13.56
C GLN A 279 14.80 -2.54 -12.27
N GLY A 280 13.88 -2.27 -11.36
CA GLY A 280 14.15 -1.56 -10.12
C GLY A 280 13.67 -2.38 -8.93
N VAL A 281 14.09 -1.94 -7.76
CA VAL A 281 13.57 -2.42 -6.49
C VAL A 281 12.17 -1.85 -6.31
N ASN A 282 11.18 -2.66 -5.92
CA ASN A 282 9.89 -2.13 -5.47
C ASN A 282 10.09 -1.22 -4.24
N GLY A 283 9.10 -0.38 -3.92
CA GLY A 283 9.15 0.56 -2.80
C GLY A 283 9.34 -0.11 -1.41
N HIS A 284 9.28 -1.44 -1.35
CA HIS A 284 9.36 -2.26 -0.14
C HIS A 284 10.76 -2.80 0.16
N GLY A 285 11.81 -2.23 -0.44
CA GLY A 285 13.18 -2.39 0.05
C GLY A 285 13.86 -3.72 -0.29
N GLY A 286 13.67 -4.25 -1.50
CA GLY A 286 14.62 -5.24 -2.04
C GLY A 286 14.01 -6.44 -2.72
N ALA A 287 12.92 -6.97 -2.16
CA ALA A 287 12.36 -8.24 -2.61
C ALA A 287 11.26 -8.01 -3.62
N VAL A 288 11.53 -8.47 -4.84
CA VAL A 288 10.57 -8.67 -5.93
C VAL A 288 9.56 -9.80 -5.63
N PHE A 289 9.58 -10.37 -4.43
CA PHE A 289 8.84 -11.58 -4.09
C PHE A 289 8.31 -11.53 -2.66
N PHE A 290 7.17 -12.18 -2.46
CA PHE A 290 6.49 -12.48 -1.20
C PHE A 290 7.28 -13.43 -0.27
N TYR A 291 8.60 -13.29 -0.19
CA TYR A 291 9.47 -14.23 0.51
C TYR A 291 9.12 -14.37 2.00
N ASP A 292 8.72 -13.29 2.66
CA ASP A 292 8.25 -13.34 4.06
C ASP A 292 7.01 -14.26 4.20
N GLN A 293 6.12 -14.26 3.21
CA GLN A 293 4.96 -15.16 3.17
C GLN A 293 5.33 -16.59 2.75
N GLU A 294 6.30 -16.75 1.85
CA GLU A 294 6.85 -18.06 1.47
C GLU A 294 7.47 -18.76 2.69
N GLU A 295 8.28 -18.03 3.46
CA GLU A 295 8.88 -18.54 4.69
C GLU A 295 7.82 -18.87 5.75
N SER A 296 6.82 -18.00 5.90
CA SER A 296 5.68 -18.26 6.80
C SER A 296 4.91 -19.52 6.39
N LEU A 297 4.75 -19.77 5.09
CA LEU A 297 4.12 -20.99 4.58
C LEU A 297 5.00 -22.20 4.85
N ARG A 298 6.32 -22.11 4.62
CA ARG A 298 7.27 -23.18 4.89
C ARG A 298 7.21 -23.63 6.35
N LEU A 299 7.24 -22.68 7.28
CA LEU A 299 7.12 -22.93 8.71
C LEU A 299 5.78 -23.57 9.07
N ALA A 300 4.67 -23.04 8.54
CA ALA A 300 3.33 -23.59 8.79
C ALA A 300 3.17 -25.02 8.25
N LEU A 301 3.72 -25.34 7.08
CA LEU A 301 3.71 -26.69 6.51
C LEU A 301 4.54 -27.66 7.35
N LYS A 302 5.73 -27.22 7.79
CA LYS A 302 6.61 -28.00 8.66
C LYS A 302 5.96 -28.34 9.99
N GLU A 303 5.33 -27.35 10.63
CA GLU A 303 4.59 -27.55 11.88
C GLU A 303 3.43 -28.55 11.71
N ARG A 304 2.73 -28.49 10.56
CA ARG A 304 1.61 -29.38 10.24
C ARG A 304 2.04 -30.75 9.71
N GLY A 305 3.33 -30.99 9.50
CA GLY A 305 3.84 -32.24 8.89
C GLY A 305 3.39 -32.45 7.45
N MET A 306 3.17 -31.38 6.70
CA MET A 306 2.70 -31.40 5.31
C MET A 306 3.86 -31.22 4.33
N SER A 307 3.77 -31.83 3.14
CA SER A 307 4.71 -31.59 2.03
C SER A 307 4.48 -30.21 1.41
N GLY A 308 5.56 -29.52 1.02
CA GLY A 308 5.55 -28.27 0.28
C GLY A 308 5.54 -28.42 -1.24
N GLU A 309 5.59 -29.65 -1.77
CA GLU A 309 5.70 -29.94 -3.21
C GLU A 309 4.61 -29.26 -4.05
N ARG A 310 3.36 -29.20 -3.55
CA ARG A 310 2.24 -28.51 -4.22
C ARG A 310 2.52 -27.02 -4.47
N PHE A 311 3.32 -26.40 -3.61
CA PHE A 311 3.63 -24.97 -3.65
C PHE A 311 5.04 -24.70 -4.19
N GLY A 312 5.80 -25.74 -4.57
CA GLY A 312 7.19 -25.59 -4.99
C GLY A 312 8.16 -25.27 -3.85
N ILE A 313 7.81 -25.61 -2.60
CA ILE A 313 8.59 -25.26 -1.41
C ILE A 313 9.30 -26.49 -0.84
N ASP A 314 10.60 -26.36 -0.58
CA ASP A 314 11.33 -27.28 0.29
C ASP A 314 11.01 -26.93 1.76
N VAL A 315 10.35 -27.83 2.48
CA VAL A 315 9.93 -27.57 3.88
C VAL A 315 11.11 -27.62 4.86
N ASP A 316 12.19 -28.31 4.49
CA ASP A 316 13.35 -28.53 5.35
C ASP A 316 14.39 -27.44 5.20
N HIS A 317 14.47 -26.80 4.03
CA HIS A 317 15.45 -25.77 3.73
C HIS A 317 14.80 -24.44 3.34
N MET A 318 15.39 -23.36 3.82
CA MET A 318 15.01 -22.01 3.41
C MET A 318 15.51 -21.76 1.98
N ARG A 319 14.74 -20.98 1.21
CA ARG A 319 15.12 -20.60 -0.14
C ARG A 319 16.41 -19.74 -0.12
N PRO A 320 17.45 -20.07 -0.90
CA PRO A 320 18.70 -19.31 -0.89
C PRO A 320 18.53 -17.81 -1.19
N GLU A 321 17.62 -17.47 -2.11
CA GLU A 321 17.31 -16.08 -2.47
C GLU A 321 16.72 -15.30 -1.28
N TYR A 322 15.97 -15.97 -0.40
CA TYR A 322 15.46 -15.33 0.81
C TYR A 322 16.57 -15.08 1.85
N GLU A 323 17.57 -15.95 1.95
CA GLU A 323 18.77 -15.67 2.78
C GLU A 323 19.50 -14.41 2.31
N GLU A 324 19.63 -14.24 0.99
CA GLU A 324 20.26 -13.06 0.40
C GLU A 324 19.42 -11.80 0.64
N PHE A 325 18.10 -11.91 0.50
CA PHE A 325 17.17 -10.83 0.83
C PHE A 325 17.29 -10.38 2.30
N LEU A 326 17.32 -11.32 3.25
CA LEU A 326 17.47 -10.98 4.67
C LEU A 326 18.77 -10.21 4.93
N ARG A 327 19.89 -10.65 4.32
CA ARG A 327 21.18 -9.95 4.44
C ARG A 327 21.12 -8.54 3.85
N ALA A 328 20.45 -8.37 2.71
CA ALA A 328 20.28 -7.07 2.08
C ALA A 328 19.42 -6.12 2.94
N LYS A 329 18.32 -6.63 3.51
CA LYS A 329 17.43 -5.89 4.42
C LYS A 329 18.15 -5.45 5.69
N GLU A 330 18.94 -6.33 6.30
CA GLU A 330 19.79 -6.01 7.45
C GLU A 330 20.83 -4.94 7.12
N ALA A 331 21.48 -5.03 5.95
CA ALA A 331 22.45 -4.04 5.51
C ALA A 331 21.81 -2.66 5.28
N ALA A 332 20.65 -2.61 4.61
CA ALA A 332 19.92 -1.37 4.37
C ALA A 332 19.44 -0.72 5.68
N ALA A 333 18.95 -1.52 6.64
CA ALA A 333 18.57 -1.02 7.95
C ALA A 333 19.76 -0.45 8.73
N ALA A 334 20.94 -1.09 8.62
CA ALA A 334 22.16 -0.60 9.24
C ALA A 334 22.63 0.73 8.62
N GLU A 335 22.57 0.86 7.30
CA GLU A 335 22.93 2.09 6.58
C GLU A 335 21.97 3.25 6.92
N ALA A 336 20.67 2.98 6.98
CA ALA A 336 19.68 3.98 7.40
C ALA A 336 19.89 4.42 8.86
N ALA A 337 20.28 3.50 9.75
CA ALA A 337 20.60 3.82 11.14
C ALA A 337 21.88 4.67 11.26
N GLU A 338 22.89 4.41 10.42
CA GLU A 338 24.13 5.19 10.37
C GLU A 338 23.88 6.62 9.87
N GLN A 339 23.11 6.78 8.78
CA GLN A 339 22.72 8.09 8.25
C GLN A 339 21.92 8.90 9.28
N ALA A 340 20.97 8.27 9.98
CA ALA A 340 20.20 8.91 11.03
C ALA A 340 21.06 9.34 12.25
N ALA A 341 22.19 8.66 12.50
CA ALA A 341 23.13 9.01 13.55
C ALA A 341 24.05 10.18 13.15
N GLU A 342 24.44 10.26 11.87
CA GLU A 342 25.24 11.37 11.34
C GLU A 342 24.44 12.69 11.28
N GLU A 343 23.14 12.64 11.02
CA GLU A 343 22.27 13.83 11.05
C GLU A 343 22.02 14.38 12.47
N GLN A 344 22.33 13.60 13.51
CA GLN A 344 22.19 13.97 14.93
C GLN A 344 23.50 14.46 15.57
N ALA A 345 24.63 14.39 14.85
CA ALA A 345 25.97 14.79 15.32
C ALA A 345 26.39 16.18 14.79
#